data_AF-A0A3A9ZSC3-F1
#
_entry.id   AF-A0A3A9ZSC3-F1
#
_cell.length_a   1.000
_cell.length_b   1.000
_cell.length_c   1.000
_cell.angle_alpha   90.00
_cell.angle_beta   90.00
_cell.angle_gamma   90.00
#
_symmetry.space_group_name_H-M   'P 1'
#
loop_
_entity.id
_entity.type
_entity.pdbx_description
1 polymer ?
#
loop_
_entity_poly.entity_id
_entity_poly.type
_entity_poly.pdbx_seq_one_letter_code
_entity_poly.pdbx_strand_id
1 'polypeptide(L)'
;MTDLPGAAEGLTPIDNRDLAPITVVAQCLDNQWVRQDVLARMLDRRQSYADVDRRRRSDARAEYLRAILNAEQVVVNRAYFVNNPVVHQDFTVDGPAREAFRALLGEGVLVPYLVRERTPRAELPFGVDPTGWAGWLRVLDEVDSVRCLRLSWDDTENDRLTERCLFAEFRRFLLQLTAFDVDELRRDLGLDEESRPVLRQRLRDATVWAVGAERATRDTFYREFLVEPDTNPADGRFRAQPLVAELKQLVDLRYNTTLPDAVDGYAMIPADSLRRTAMQEYRREQPPERDMDDLLALLRTLRPQVFDLVQLPLRIDLTGLELHHVRQARRTDEWQAYVTSLRDLLDEPRDFAVRGQQVYDRYVALAGRLAVIVGERRADLMAAWEPAIRVSVEVLGSTMSVVFDGDPRAELVGEVATEVAARGATAVVRFAVVGRDRRRAGRELGTGIDVMRVHLERAGEDWRELVRRVREAGFPLTEGDGDRDEEPNIDRPQEEV
;
A
#
# COMPACT_ATOMS: atom_id res chain seq x y z
N MET A 1 -26.81 -21.81 0.03
CA MET A 1 -26.91 -21.96 1.51
C MET A 1 -26.72 -23.43 1.83
N THR A 2 -25.47 -23.84 1.98
CA THR A 2 -25.09 -25.17 2.45
C THR A 2 -24.64 -24.97 3.89
N ASP A 3 -25.33 -25.60 4.83
CA ASP A 3 -25.03 -25.52 6.26
C ASP A 3 -23.56 -25.91 6.51
N LEU A 4 -22.76 -24.93 6.96
CA LEU A 4 -21.41 -25.17 7.46
C LEU A 4 -21.52 -25.89 8.82
N PRO A 5 -20.99 -27.12 8.97
CA PRO A 5 -21.00 -27.80 10.25
C PRO A 5 -20.02 -27.11 11.21
N GLY A 6 -20.56 -26.50 12.26
CA GLY A 6 -19.82 -26.03 13.44
C GLY A 6 -19.02 -24.75 13.20
N ALA A 7 -19.69 -23.59 13.20
CA ALA A 7 -19.00 -22.35 13.54
C ALA A 7 -18.37 -22.55 14.93
N ALA A 8 -17.04 -22.61 14.98
CA ALA A 8 -16.32 -22.61 16.24
C ALA A 8 -16.82 -21.42 17.07
N GLU A 9 -17.11 -21.60 18.36
CA GLU A 9 -17.64 -20.54 19.22
C GLU A 9 -16.85 -19.24 19.03
N GLY A 10 -17.56 -18.14 18.72
CA GLY A 10 -16.99 -16.81 18.53
C GLY A 10 -16.30 -16.54 17.18
N LEU A 11 -16.63 -17.30 16.12
CA LEU A 11 -16.16 -17.04 14.75
C LEU A 11 -17.33 -16.71 13.80
N THR A 12 -17.22 -15.59 13.09
CA THR A 12 -18.05 -15.28 11.91
C THR A 12 -17.23 -15.53 10.65
N PRO A 13 -17.49 -16.61 9.89
CA PRO A 13 -16.80 -16.85 8.63
C PRO A 13 -17.22 -15.83 7.58
N ILE A 14 -16.24 -15.21 6.90
CA ILE A 14 -16.46 -14.34 5.73
C ILE A 14 -15.55 -14.75 4.57
N ASP A 15 -15.98 -14.46 3.34
CA ASP A 15 -15.15 -14.53 2.13
C ASP A 15 -14.97 -13.15 1.49
N ASN A 16 -14.33 -13.07 0.32
CA ASN A 16 -14.04 -11.81 -0.36
C ASN A 16 -15.30 -10.99 -0.68
N ARG A 17 -16.46 -11.64 -0.87
CA ARG A 17 -17.72 -10.97 -1.22
C ARG A 17 -18.39 -10.28 -0.04
N ASP A 18 -17.99 -10.64 1.18
CA ASP A 18 -18.50 -10.05 2.42
C ASP A 18 -17.65 -8.86 2.91
N LEU A 19 -16.54 -8.57 2.21
CA LEU A 19 -15.64 -7.47 2.54
C LEU A 19 -16.30 -6.12 2.21
N ALA A 20 -15.95 -5.12 3.01
CA ALA A 20 -16.36 -3.75 2.78
C ALA A 20 -15.68 -3.18 1.53
N PRO A 21 -16.31 -2.21 0.82
CA PRO A 21 -15.76 -1.64 -0.41
C PRO A 21 -14.33 -1.10 -0.26
N ILE A 22 -14.02 -0.43 0.85
CA ILE A 22 -12.68 0.09 1.13
C ILE A 22 -11.97 -0.84 2.13
N THR A 23 -11.64 -2.05 1.68
CA THR A 23 -10.82 -3.00 2.43
C THR A 23 -9.37 -2.92 1.99
N VAL A 24 -8.44 -2.81 2.95
CA VAL A 24 -7.00 -2.76 2.68
C VAL A 24 -6.24 -3.92 3.31
N VAL A 25 -5.12 -4.30 2.70
CA VAL A 25 -4.09 -5.16 3.31
C VAL A 25 -2.86 -4.30 3.61
N ALA A 26 -2.47 -4.23 4.88
CA ALA A 26 -1.35 -3.40 5.32
C ALA A 26 0.00 -4.11 5.13
N GLN A 27 0.77 -3.69 4.13
CA GLN A 27 2.12 -4.21 3.85
C GLN A 27 3.08 -4.03 5.03
N CYS A 28 2.93 -2.94 5.80
CA CYS A 28 3.84 -2.59 6.89
C CYS A 28 3.90 -3.61 8.05
N LEU A 29 2.93 -4.53 8.12
CA LEU A 29 2.88 -5.56 9.16
C LEU A 29 3.74 -6.79 8.85
N ASP A 30 4.26 -6.85 7.64
CA ASP A 30 5.24 -7.85 7.24
C ASP A 30 6.53 -7.70 8.06
N ASN A 31 6.96 -8.81 8.67
CA ASN A 31 8.15 -8.84 9.53
C ASN A 31 9.46 -8.64 8.79
N GLN A 32 9.45 -8.63 7.45
CA GLN A 32 10.60 -8.30 6.60
C GLN A 32 10.50 -6.91 5.95
N TRP A 33 9.43 -6.15 6.20
CA TRP A 33 9.29 -4.80 5.65
C TRP A 33 10.22 -3.80 6.35
N VAL A 34 10.86 -2.96 5.55
CA VAL A 34 11.67 -1.81 5.95
C VAL A 34 11.52 -0.72 4.89
N ARG A 35 11.55 0.54 5.33
CA ARG A 35 11.63 1.70 4.44
C ARG A 35 12.90 1.70 3.59
N GLN A 36 12.88 2.33 2.40
CA GLN A 36 14.05 2.37 1.52
C GLN A 36 15.24 3.06 2.18
N ASP A 37 15.02 4.18 2.88
CA ASP A 37 16.09 4.91 3.59
C ASP A 37 16.75 4.06 4.70
N VAL A 38 15.96 3.25 5.38
CA VAL A 38 16.44 2.30 6.41
C VAL A 38 17.18 1.14 5.74
N LEU A 39 16.66 0.59 4.64
CA LEU A 39 17.29 -0.49 3.90
C LEU A 39 18.66 -0.08 3.34
N ALA A 40 18.75 1.12 2.73
CA ALA A 40 20.00 1.68 2.23
C ALA A 40 21.04 1.79 3.36
N ARG A 41 20.62 2.28 4.52
CA ARG A 41 21.47 2.35 5.72
C ARG A 41 21.88 0.99 6.24
N MET A 42 20.97 0.01 6.22
CA MET A 42 21.27 -1.36 6.62
C MET A 42 22.36 -1.96 5.75
N LEU A 43 22.31 -1.75 4.44
CA LEU A 43 23.31 -2.23 3.50
C LEU A 43 24.66 -1.52 3.69
N ASP A 44 24.65 -0.19 3.75
CA ASP A 44 25.86 0.63 3.94
C ASP A 44 26.60 0.27 5.24
N ARG A 45 25.84 0.10 6.34
CA ARG A 45 26.40 -0.15 7.68
C ARG A 45 26.41 -1.62 8.08
N ARG A 46 25.99 -2.52 7.19
CA ARG A 46 25.82 -3.97 7.46
C ARG A 46 25.00 -4.26 8.72
N GLN A 47 23.91 -3.51 8.90
CA GLN A 47 23.00 -3.66 10.04
C GLN A 47 21.94 -4.72 9.75
N SER A 48 21.56 -5.45 10.79
CA SER A 48 20.46 -6.42 10.81
C SER A 48 19.13 -5.74 11.13
N TYR A 49 18.01 -6.47 11.03
CA TYR A 49 16.71 -5.93 11.47
C TYR A 49 16.70 -5.58 12.96
N ALA A 50 17.45 -6.32 13.79
CA ALA A 50 17.56 -6.05 15.22
C ALA A 50 18.21 -4.68 15.50
N ASP A 51 19.21 -4.29 14.70
CA ASP A 51 19.94 -3.03 14.87
C ASP A 51 19.08 -1.80 14.53
N VAL A 52 18.11 -1.96 13.63
CA VAL A 52 17.19 -0.88 13.19
C VAL A 52 15.78 -1.03 13.75
N ASP A 53 15.55 -2.00 14.63
CA ASP A 53 14.21 -2.45 15.03
C ASP A 53 13.34 -1.32 15.62
N ARG A 54 13.94 -0.44 16.42
CA ARG A 54 13.23 0.72 16.99
C ARG A 54 12.63 1.60 15.90
N ARG A 55 13.40 1.91 14.86
CA ARG A 55 12.95 2.76 13.76
C ARG A 55 11.91 2.01 12.92
N ARG A 56 12.20 0.75 12.57
CA ARG A 56 11.29 -0.11 11.81
C ARG A 56 9.92 -0.25 12.47
N ARG A 57 9.87 -0.52 13.79
CA ARG A 57 8.60 -0.61 14.54
C ARG A 57 7.86 0.72 14.56
N SER A 58 8.57 1.84 14.70
CA SER A 58 7.94 3.16 14.65
C SER A 58 7.32 3.45 13.29
N ASP A 59 8.02 3.12 12.20
CA ASP A 59 7.52 3.32 10.84
C ASP A 59 6.33 2.39 10.56
N ALA A 60 6.44 1.10 10.90
CA ALA A 60 5.36 0.12 10.74
C ALA A 60 4.12 0.49 11.56
N ARG A 61 4.32 1.03 12.77
CA ARG A 61 3.23 1.51 13.62
C ARG A 61 2.48 2.67 13.00
N ALA A 62 3.19 3.66 12.45
CA ALA A 62 2.57 4.78 11.77
C ALA A 62 1.69 4.31 10.60
N GLU A 63 2.24 3.44 9.74
CA GLU A 63 1.51 2.87 8.60
C GLU A 63 0.31 2.01 9.02
N TYR A 64 0.45 1.19 10.08
CA TYR A 64 -0.65 0.37 10.60
C TYR A 64 -1.81 1.24 11.11
N LEU A 65 -1.52 2.29 11.86
CA LEU A 65 -2.54 3.24 12.32
C LEU A 65 -3.15 4.02 11.15
N ARG A 66 -2.35 4.39 10.15
CA ARG A 66 -2.83 5.04 8.91
C ARG A 66 -3.79 4.12 8.15
N ALA A 67 -3.51 2.82 8.08
CA ALA A 67 -4.39 1.83 7.45
C ALA A 67 -5.76 1.74 8.14
N ILE A 68 -5.76 1.65 9.47
CA ILE A 68 -7.00 1.59 10.23
C ILE A 68 -7.76 2.93 10.16
N LEU A 69 -7.07 4.06 10.01
CA LEU A 69 -7.75 5.35 9.88
C LEU A 69 -8.42 5.51 8.50
N ASN A 70 -7.76 5.05 7.44
CA ASN A 70 -8.16 5.35 6.05
C ASN A 70 -9.04 4.29 5.38
N ALA A 71 -9.15 3.09 5.95
CA ALA A 71 -9.94 2.00 5.38
C ALA A 71 -11.16 1.66 6.23
N GLU A 72 -12.17 1.03 5.65
CA GLU A 72 -13.27 0.46 6.43
C GLU A 72 -12.83 -0.78 7.19
N GLN A 73 -12.06 -1.64 6.51
CA GLN A 73 -11.52 -2.88 7.04
C GLN A 73 -10.04 -2.98 6.69
N VAL A 74 -9.28 -3.57 7.61
CA VAL A 74 -7.87 -3.93 7.43
C VAL A 74 -7.76 -5.43 7.59
N VAL A 75 -7.45 -6.11 6.50
CA VAL A 75 -7.15 -7.54 6.49
C VAL A 75 -5.72 -7.74 6.94
N VAL A 76 -5.53 -8.58 7.96
CA VAL A 76 -4.23 -8.84 8.59
C VAL A 76 -4.01 -10.34 8.62
N ASN A 77 -2.85 -10.80 8.13
CA ASN A 77 -2.47 -12.20 8.26
C ASN A 77 -2.46 -12.58 9.75
N ARG A 78 -3.14 -13.66 10.11
CA ARG A 78 -3.26 -14.11 11.50
C ARG A 78 -1.92 -14.19 12.24
N ALA A 79 -0.87 -14.62 11.55
CA ALA A 79 0.47 -14.75 12.11
C ALA A 79 1.01 -13.41 12.65
N TYR A 80 0.61 -12.28 12.07
CA TYR A 80 1.08 -10.95 12.46
C TYR A 80 0.46 -10.48 13.77
N PHE A 81 -0.76 -10.91 14.10
CA PHE A 81 -1.30 -10.65 15.44
C PHE A 81 -0.42 -11.28 16.51
N VAL A 82 0.16 -12.45 16.24
CA VAL A 82 0.93 -13.19 17.24
C VAL A 82 2.39 -12.75 17.26
N ASN A 83 3.00 -12.54 16.10
CA ASN A 83 4.46 -12.38 15.97
C ASN A 83 4.92 -10.95 15.69
N ASN A 84 4.02 -9.99 15.45
CA ASN A 84 4.40 -8.61 15.18
C ASN A 84 4.19 -7.70 16.42
N PRO A 85 5.27 -7.23 17.08
CA PRO A 85 5.16 -6.38 18.28
C PRO A 85 4.47 -5.04 18.03
N VAL A 86 4.37 -4.58 16.78
CA VAL A 86 3.58 -3.41 16.41
C VAL A 86 2.08 -3.62 16.65
N VAL A 87 1.62 -4.87 16.53
CA VAL A 87 0.21 -5.28 16.66
C VAL A 87 -0.06 -5.81 18.06
N HIS A 88 0.70 -6.81 18.56
CA HIS A 88 0.35 -7.40 19.86
C HIS A 88 0.58 -6.49 21.06
N GLN A 89 1.37 -5.41 20.93
CA GLN A 89 1.41 -4.37 21.97
C GLN A 89 0.02 -3.78 22.27
N ASP A 90 -0.91 -3.80 21.30
CA ASP A 90 -2.24 -3.23 21.46
C ASP A 90 -3.16 -4.07 22.32
N PHE A 91 -2.81 -5.31 22.65
CA PHE A 91 -3.70 -6.18 23.43
C PHE A 91 -3.04 -7.04 24.49
N THR A 92 -1.71 -7.06 24.53
CA THR A 92 -0.96 -7.81 25.56
C THR A 92 -0.97 -7.12 26.92
N VAL A 93 -1.15 -5.79 26.96
CA VAL A 93 -1.22 -4.99 28.19
C VAL A 93 -2.62 -4.38 28.34
N ASP A 94 -3.17 -4.44 29.54
CA ASP A 94 -4.47 -3.83 29.84
C ASP A 94 -4.40 -2.30 29.74
N GLY A 95 -5.42 -1.69 29.14
CA GLY A 95 -5.48 -0.24 28.96
C GLY A 95 -6.33 0.18 27.76
N PRO A 96 -6.33 1.48 27.41
CA PRO A 96 -7.16 2.01 26.33
C PRO A 96 -6.88 1.38 24.97
N ALA A 97 -5.63 0.99 24.69
CA ALA A 97 -5.25 0.32 23.45
C ALA A 97 -5.93 -1.05 23.31
N ARG A 98 -5.99 -1.84 24.40
CA ARG A 98 -6.64 -3.16 24.42
C ARG A 98 -8.13 -3.06 24.19
N GLU A 99 -8.79 -2.14 24.87
CA GLU A 99 -10.23 -1.89 24.68
C GLU A 99 -10.52 -1.43 23.24
N ALA A 100 -9.61 -0.64 22.65
CA ALA A 100 -9.72 -0.24 21.27
C ALA A 100 -9.52 -1.42 20.31
N PHE A 101 -8.50 -2.24 20.54
CA PHE A 101 -8.21 -3.42 19.74
C PHE A 101 -9.36 -4.43 19.77
N ARG A 102 -9.84 -4.78 20.97
CA ARG A 102 -10.99 -5.67 21.19
C ARG A 102 -12.20 -5.22 20.38
N ALA A 103 -12.50 -3.94 20.44
CA ALA A 103 -13.63 -3.38 19.72
C ALA A 103 -13.43 -3.34 18.21
N LEU A 104 -12.24 -2.94 17.72
CA LEU A 104 -11.95 -2.96 16.28
C LEU A 104 -12.03 -4.39 15.71
N LEU A 105 -11.64 -5.39 16.50
CA LEU A 105 -11.78 -6.80 16.15
C LEU A 105 -13.26 -7.23 16.13
N GLY A 106 -14.03 -6.90 17.17
CA GLY A 106 -15.46 -7.25 17.26
C GLY A 106 -16.36 -6.49 16.28
N GLU A 107 -16.00 -5.26 15.93
CA GLU A 107 -16.67 -4.45 14.90
C GLU A 107 -16.31 -4.92 13.48
N GLY A 108 -15.34 -5.85 13.34
CA GLY A 108 -14.89 -6.37 12.05
C GLY A 108 -14.04 -5.38 11.24
N VAL A 109 -13.45 -4.38 11.89
CA VAL A 109 -12.49 -3.45 11.28
C VAL A 109 -11.15 -4.15 11.08
N LEU A 110 -10.68 -4.88 12.10
CA LEU A 110 -9.52 -5.77 11.96
C LEU A 110 -10.02 -7.16 11.60
N VAL A 111 -9.63 -7.66 10.43
CA VAL A 111 -10.09 -8.95 9.91
C VAL A 111 -8.90 -9.91 9.80
N PRO A 112 -8.80 -10.93 10.66
CA PRO A 112 -7.80 -11.97 10.51
C PRO A 112 -8.02 -12.78 9.22
N TYR A 113 -7.00 -12.83 8.37
CA TYR A 113 -6.92 -13.76 7.26
C TYR A 113 -6.35 -15.10 7.74
N LEU A 114 -7.11 -16.17 7.51
CA LEU A 114 -6.72 -17.54 7.80
C LEU A 114 -6.28 -18.20 6.49
N VAL A 115 -5.00 -18.56 6.37
CA VAL A 115 -4.44 -19.07 5.12
C VAL A 115 -4.97 -20.47 4.85
N ARG A 116 -4.81 -21.36 5.83
CA ARG A 116 -5.30 -22.76 5.81
C ARG A 116 -6.05 -23.13 7.08
N GLU A 117 -6.02 -22.26 8.08
CA GLU A 117 -6.63 -22.51 9.36
C GLU A 117 -8.15 -22.35 9.30
N ARG A 118 -8.87 -23.15 10.08
CA ARG A 118 -10.35 -23.04 10.19
C ARG A 118 -10.80 -22.13 11.33
N THR A 119 -9.87 -21.71 12.19
CA THR A 119 -10.16 -20.90 13.37
C THR A 119 -8.99 -19.98 13.70
N PRO A 120 -9.24 -18.75 14.18
CA PRO A 120 -8.18 -17.86 14.66
C PRO A 120 -7.39 -18.41 15.86
N ARG A 121 -7.93 -19.44 16.53
CA ARG A 121 -7.30 -20.16 17.66
C ARG A 121 -6.36 -21.30 17.25
N ALA A 122 -6.29 -21.65 15.97
CA ALA A 122 -5.48 -22.79 15.52
C ALA A 122 -4.00 -22.59 15.86
N GLU A 123 -3.30 -23.65 16.27
CA GLU A 123 -1.85 -23.53 16.50
C GLU A 123 -1.12 -23.13 15.20
N LEU A 124 -0.08 -22.30 15.33
CA LEU A 124 0.75 -21.89 14.19
C LEU A 124 1.83 -22.95 13.97
N PRO A 125 2.13 -23.35 12.72
CA PRO A 125 3.10 -24.40 12.43
C PRO A 125 4.57 -23.95 12.56
N PHE A 126 4.81 -22.79 13.15
CA PHE A 126 6.12 -22.15 13.31
C PHE A 126 6.23 -21.44 14.66
N GLY A 127 7.42 -20.98 15.00
CA GLY A 127 7.68 -20.28 16.27
C GLY A 127 6.77 -19.07 16.47
N VAL A 128 6.18 -18.98 17.67
CA VAL A 128 5.31 -17.87 18.08
C VAL A 128 5.97 -17.04 19.19
N ASP A 129 5.70 -15.74 19.23
CA ASP A 129 5.96 -14.95 20.44
C ASP A 129 5.01 -15.43 21.55
N PRO A 130 5.51 -15.95 22.69
CA PRO A 130 4.65 -16.47 23.75
C PRO A 130 3.72 -15.40 24.35
N THR A 131 4.18 -14.16 24.44
CA THR A 131 3.41 -13.03 24.95
C THR A 131 2.30 -12.66 23.96
N GLY A 132 2.65 -12.58 22.67
CA GLY A 132 1.69 -12.32 21.60
C GLY A 132 0.63 -13.40 21.50
N TRP A 133 1.01 -14.68 21.59
CA TRP A 133 0.07 -15.82 21.54
C TRP A 133 -0.89 -15.83 22.73
N ALA A 134 -0.37 -15.70 23.95
CA ALA A 134 -1.21 -15.64 25.15
C ALA A 134 -2.15 -14.45 25.14
N GLY A 135 -1.68 -13.27 24.69
CA GLY A 135 -2.52 -12.08 24.53
C GLY A 135 -3.61 -12.28 23.46
N TRP A 136 -3.28 -12.93 22.35
CA TRP A 136 -4.21 -13.18 21.25
C TRP A 136 -5.37 -14.07 21.70
N LEU A 137 -5.07 -15.21 22.32
CA LEU A 137 -6.09 -16.11 22.87
C LEU A 137 -7.00 -15.39 23.88
N ARG A 138 -6.42 -14.57 24.75
CA ARG A 138 -7.17 -13.80 25.75
C ARG A 138 -8.13 -12.80 25.09
N VAL A 139 -7.72 -12.07 24.05
CA VAL A 139 -8.64 -11.18 23.33
C VAL A 139 -9.74 -11.96 22.63
N LEU A 140 -9.44 -13.11 22.05
CA LEU A 140 -10.46 -13.96 21.42
C LEU A 140 -11.49 -14.48 22.43
N ASP A 141 -11.15 -14.59 23.72
CA ASP A 141 -12.10 -14.93 24.79
C ASP A 141 -12.94 -13.71 25.21
N GLU A 142 -12.49 -12.50 24.91
CA GLU A 142 -13.15 -11.24 25.28
C GLU A 142 -14.10 -10.74 24.18
N VAL A 143 -13.98 -11.20 22.94
CA VAL A 143 -14.83 -10.77 21.83
C VAL A 143 -15.91 -11.81 21.54
N ASP A 144 -17.18 -11.38 21.49
CA ASP A 144 -18.32 -12.27 21.26
C ASP A 144 -18.24 -13.03 19.94
N SER A 145 -17.79 -12.36 18.87
CA SER A 145 -17.48 -12.99 17.59
C SER A 145 -16.42 -12.21 16.82
N VAL A 146 -15.53 -12.94 16.15
CA VAL A 146 -14.50 -12.39 15.27
C VAL A 146 -14.80 -12.75 13.83
N ARG A 147 -14.84 -11.74 12.96
CA ARG A 147 -14.92 -11.97 11.51
C ARG A 147 -13.57 -12.44 11.00
N CYS A 148 -13.49 -13.63 10.42
CA CYS A 148 -12.25 -14.11 9.79
C CYS A 148 -12.46 -14.36 8.31
N LEU A 149 -11.44 -14.02 7.53
CA LEU A 149 -11.43 -14.16 6.08
C LEU A 149 -10.70 -15.44 5.68
N ARG A 150 -11.30 -16.18 4.74
CA ARG A 150 -10.65 -17.23 3.94
C ARG A 150 -10.99 -17.00 2.48
N LEU A 151 -10.16 -17.52 1.56
CA LEU A 151 -10.51 -17.52 0.14
C LEU A 151 -11.69 -18.46 -0.14
N SER A 152 -11.81 -19.52 0.67
CA SER A 152 -13.00 -20.36 0.74
C SER A 152 -13.11 -21.01 2.12
N TRP A 153 -14.33 -21.27 2.58
CA TRP A 153 -14.57 -22.05 3.79
C TRP A 153 -14.66 -23.56 3.53
N ASP A 154 -14.69 -23.97 2.26
CA ASP A 154 -14.39 -25.35 1.85
C ASP A 154 -12.87 -25.54 1.82
N ASP A 155 -12.35 -26.50 2.59
CA ASP A 155 -10.89 -26.65 2.75
C ASP A 155 -10.18 -27.05 1.45
N THR A 156 -10.82 -27.84 0.60
CA THR A 156 -10.21 -28.28 -0.67
C THR A 156 -10.13 -27.12 -1.65
N GLU A 157 -11.21 -26.35 -1.78
CA GLU A 157 -11.19 -25.16 -2.64
C GLU A 157 -10.29 -24.06 -2.06
N ASN A 158 -10.25 -23.90 -0.73
CA ASN A 158 -9.34 -22.95 -0.10
C ASN A 158 -7.88 -23.30 -0.39
N ASP A 159 -7.49 -24.57 -0.24
CA ASP A 159 -6.13 -25.00 -0.59
C ASP A 159 -5.81 -24.75 -2.06
N ARG A 160 -6.77 -25.01 -2.96
CA ARG A 160 -6.63 -24.72 -4.39
C ARG A 160 -6.45 -23.22 -4.68
N LEU A 161 -7.28 -22.38 -4.07
CA LEU A 161 -7.24 -20.93 -4.24
C LEU A 161 -5.98 -20.32 -3.60
N THR A 162 -5.57 -20.77 -2.41
CA THR A 162 -4.32 -20.36 -1.78
C THR A 162 -3.12 -20.71 -2.64
N GLU A 163 -3.06 -21.93 -3.19
CA GLU A 163 -1.97 -22.33 -4.07
C GLU A 163 -1.96 -21.48 -5.36
N ARG A 164 -3.12 -21.31 -6.00
CA ARG A 164 -3.23 -20.60 -7.28
C ARG A 164 -3.01 -19.10 -7.13
N CYS A 165 -3.78 -18.44 -6.26
CA CYS A 165 -3.86 -17.00 -6.17
C CYS A 165 -2.74 -16.40 -5.30
N LEU A 166 -2.14 -17.18 -4.38
CA LEU A 166 -1.03 -16.70 -3.55
C LEU A 166 0.33 -17.25 -3.97
N PHE A 167 0.53 -18.56 -3.90
CA PHE A 167 1.87 -19.14 -4.05
C PHE A 167 2.34 -19.22 -5.50
N ALA A 168 1.49 -19.71 -6.41
CA ALA A 168 1.82 -19.83 -7.83
C ALA A 168 2.02 -18.47 -8.49
N GLU A 169 1.25 -17.47 -8.08
CA GLU A 169 1.35 -16.10 -8.57
C GLU A 169 2.69 -15.43 -8.24
N PHE A 170 3.24 -15.64 -7.04
CA PHE A 170 4.60 -15.18 -6.71
C PHE A 170 5.66 -15.85 -7.59
N ARG A 171 5.54 -17.17 -7.83
CA ARG A 171 6.46 -17.89 -8.73
C ARG A 171 6.33 -17.41 -10.17
N ARG A 172 5.11 -17.20 -10.65
CA ARG A 172 4.81 -16.69 -12.00
C ARG A 172 5.50 -15.35 -12.23
N PHE A 173 5.41 -14.45 -11.26
CA PHE A 173 6.11 -13.17 -11.29
C PHE A 173 7.63 -13.34 -11.49
N LEU A 174 8.28 -14.19 -10.69
CA LEU A 174 9.72 -14.44 -10.82
C LEU A 174 10.11 -14.99 -12.21
N LEU A 175 9.25 -15.84 -12.79
CA LEU A 175 9.44 -16.38 -14.14
C LEU A 175 9.29 -15.32 -15.25
N GLN A 176 8.57 -14.23 -14.97
CA GLN A 176 8.29 -13.14 -15.92
C GLN A 176 9.29 -11.98 -15.86
N LEU A 177 10.19 -11.94 -14.86
CA LEU A 177 11.14 -10.84 -14.68
C LEU A 177 11.97 -10.52 -15.93
N THR A 178 12.32 -11.52 -16.75
CA THR A 178 13.06 -11.30 -18.00
C THR A 178 12.27 -10.62 -19.11
N ALA A 179 10.94 -10.59 -19.00
CA ALA A 179 10.05 -9.90 -19.94
C ALA A 179 9.81 -8.43 -19.54
N PHE A 180 10.32 -7.99 -18.39
CA PHE A 180 10.14 -6.62 -17.92
C PHE A 180 10.92 -5.66 -18.81
N ASP A 181 10.36 -4.48 -18.99
CA ASP A 181 11.05 -3.34 -19.54
C ASP A 181 12.10 -2.85 -18.54
N VAL A 182 13.36 -3.13 -18.88
CA VAL A 182 14.49 -2.85 -18.00
C VAL A 182 14.67 -1.35 -17.80
N ASP A 183 14.31 -0.51 -18.78
CA ASP A 183 14.54 0.94 -18.72
C ASP A 183 13.46 1.64 -17.90
N GLU A 184 12.23 1.14 -17.97
CA GLU A 184 11.17 1.51 -17.05
C GLU A 184 11.49 1.08 -15.62
N LEU A 185 11.79 -0.21 -15.41
CA LEU A 185 12.10 -0.72 -14.07
C LEU A 185 13.31 -0.01 -13.46
N ARG A 186 14.32 0.34 -14.27
CA ARG A 186 15.47 1.15 -13.84
C ARG A 186 15.03 2.50 -13.29
N ARG A 187 14.10 3.20 -13.97
CA ARG A 187 13.55 4.49 -13.53
C ARG A 187 12.71 4.34 -12.27
N ASP A 188 11.93 3.26 -12.16
CA ASP A 188 11.14 2.95 -10.96
C ASP A 188 12.00 2.55 -9.76
N LEU A 189 13.17 1.96 -9.98
CA LEU A 189 14.14 1.59 -8.95
C LEU A 189 15.14 2.70 -8.60
N GLY A 190 15.32 3.68 -9.48
CA GLY A 190 16.11 4.90 -9.19
C GLY A 190 17.56 4.71 -9.54
N LEU A 191 17.78 3.83 -10.50
CA LEU A 191 19.09 3.37 -10.92
C LEU A 191 19.59 4.24 -12.07
N ASP A 192 20.89 4.45 -12.13
CA ASP A 192 21.56 5.10 -13.26
C ASP A 192 21.57 4.20 -14.51
N GLU A 193 21.78 4.81 -15.68
CA GLU A 193 21.81 4.07 -16.96
C GLU A 193 22.92 3.01 -16.98
N GLU A 194 24.01 3.22 -16.24
CA GLU A 194 25.12 2.27 -16.10
C GLU A 194 24.71 0.97 -15.40
N SER A 195 23.68 1.00 -14.54
CA SER A 195 23.14 -0.18 -13.86
C SER A 195 22.33 -1.11 -14.78
N ARG A 196 21.96 -0.67 -15.99
CA ARG A 196 21.08 -1.42 -16.91
C ARG A 196 21.57 -2.85 -17.23
N PRO A 197 22.85 -3.09 -17.57
CA PRO A 197 23.32 -4.45 -17.85
C PRO A 197 23.28 -5.35 -16.61
N VAL A 198 23.60 -4.80 -15.43
CA VAL A 198 23.59 -5.52 -14.16
C VAL A 198 22.16 -5.88 -13.77
N LEU A 199 21.22 -4.94 -13.87
CA LEU A 199 19.80 -5.18 -13.62
C LEU A 199 19.27 -6.30 -14.51
N ARG A 200 19.49 -6.22 -15.83
CA ARG A 200 19.07 -7.26 -16.78
C ARG A 200 19.62 -8.64 -16.41
N GLN A 201 20.90 -8.72 -16.01
CA GLN A 201 21.51 -9.98 -15.61
C GLN A 201 20.87 -10.52 -14.33
N ARG A 202 20.65 -9.68 -13.31
CA ARG A 202 20.04 -10.10 -12.04
C ARG A 202 18.60 -10.59 -12.20
N LEU A 203 17.80 -9.95 -13.06
CA LEU A 203 16.46 -10.43 -13.41
C LEU A 203 16.51 -11.80 -14.09
N ARG A 204 17.48 -12.02 -14.99
CA ARG A 204 17.70 -13.31 -15.63
C ARG A 204 18.10 -14.39 -14.63
N ASP A 205 19.02 -14.09 -13.72
CA ASP A 205 19.46 -15.03 -12.68
C ASP A 205 18.29 -15.46 -11.80
N ALA A 206 17.45 -14.51 -11.38
CA ALA A 206 16.23 -14.77 -10.62
C ALA A 206 15.24 -15.67 -11.37
N THR A 207 14.99 -15.41 -12.66
CA THR A 207 14.13 -16.24 -13.50
C THR A 207 14.70 -17.65 -13.66
N VAL A 208 16.00 -17.80 -13.95
CA VAL A 208 16.65 -19.11 -14.12
C VAL A 208 16.57 -19.92 -12.83
N TRP A 209 16.81 -19.29 -11.68
CA TRP A 209 16.63 -19.93 -10.37
C TRP A 209 15.19 -20.38 -10.14
N ALA A 210 14.20 -19.54 -10.43
CA ALA A 210 12.79 -19.86 -10.23
C ALA A 210 12.29 -21.03 -11.12
N VAL A 211 12.92 -21.25 -12.28
CA VAL A 211 12.66 -22.43 -13.14
C VAL A 211 13.12 -23.71 -12.45
N GLY A 212 14.32 -23.71 -11.84
CA GLY A 212 14.92 -24.88 -11.20
C GLY A 212 14.49 -25.12 -9.76
N ALA A 213 13.92 -24.12 -9.08
CA ALA A 213 13.51 -24.23 -7.68
C ALA A 213 12.29 -25.14 -7.52
N GLU A 214 12.37 -26.10 -6.60
CA GLU A 214 11.24 -26.96 -6.21
C GLU A 214 10.09 -26.13 -5.61
N ARG A 215 10.44 -25.12 -4.80
CA ARG A 215 9.51 -24.12 -4.26
C ARG A 215 10.15 -22.74 -4.31
N ALA A 216 9.62 -21.88 -5.18
CA ALA A 216 10.03 -20.49 -5.26
C ALA A 216 9.17 -19.63 -4.31
N THR A 217 9.58 -19.55 -3.05
CA THR A 217 8.98 -18.67 -2.04
C THR A 217 9.85 -17.43 -1.81
N ARG A 218 9.29 -16.40 -1.16
CA ARG A 218 10.08 -15.24 -0.75
C ARG A 218 11.27 -15.62 0.14
N ASP A 219 11.06 -16.50 1.12
CA ASP A 219 12.14 -16.93 2.04
C ASP A 219 13.29 -17.60 1.27
N THR A 220 12.96 -18.53 0.36
CA THR A 220 13.97 -19.19 -0.48
C THR A 220 14.66 -18.22 -1.44
N PHE A 221 13.95 -17.22 -1.96
CA PHE A 221 14.54 -16.18 -2.80
C PHE A 221 15.53 -15.32 -2.01
N TYR A 222 15.16 -14.95 -0.79
CA TYR A 222 16.02 -14.19 0.11
C TYR A 222 17.33 -14.93 0.39
N ARG A 223 17.25 -16.22 0.75
CA ARG A 223 18.44 -17.06 0.99
C ARG A 223 19.35 -17.14 -0.24
N GLU A 224 18.75 -17.25 -1.42
CA GLU A 224 19.52 -17.37 -2.66
C GLU A 224 20.21 -16.05 -3.03
N PHE A 225 19.50 -14.92 -2.97
CA PHE A 225 19.95 -13.68 -3.62
C PHE A 225 20.30 -12.53 -2.68
N LEU A 226 19.69 -12.46 -1.50
CA LEU A 226 19.65 -11.22 -0.71
C LEU A 226 20.45 -11.28 0.59
N VAL A 227 20.35 -12.38 1.33
CA VAL A 227 20.95 -12.49 2.67
C VAL A 227 22.27 -13.26 2.65
N GLU A 228 23.16 -12.93 3.59
CA GLU A 228 24.45 -13.62 3.75
C GLU A 228 24.25 -15.15 3.84
N PRO A 229 25.13 -15.95 3.22
CA PRO A 229 25.06 -17.41 3.32
C PRO A 229 24.95 -17.87 4.79
N ASP A 230 24.20 -18.94 5.00
CA ASP A 230 23.96 -19.56 6.33
C ASP A 230 23.28 -18.65 7.38
N THR A 231 22.72 -17.51 6.96
CA THR A 231 21.90 -16.65 7.84
C THR A 231 20.40 -16.87 7.62
N ASN A 232 19.59 -16.55 8.63
CA ASN A 232 18.14 -16.62 8.52
C ASN A 232 17.63 -15.33 7.83
N PRO A 233 16.79 -15.40 6.78
CA PRO A 233 16.14 -14.23 6.20
C PRO A 233 15.43 -13.32 7.22
N ALA A 234 14.93 -13.88 8.32
CA ALA A 234 14.31 -13.15 9.41
C ALA A 234 15.29 -12.25 10.21
N ASP A 235 16.61 -12.44 10.06
CA ASP A 235 17.63 -11.59 10.70
C ASP A 235 17.91 -10.31 9.89
N GLY A 236 17.61 -10.31 8.58
CA GLY A 236 17.85 -9.14 7.71
C GLY A 236 19.32 -8.80 7.49
N ARG A 237 20.21 -9.81 7.53
CA ARG A 237 21.64 -9.65 7.24
C ARG A 237 21.88 -9.75 5.75
N PHE A 238 21.85 -8.61 5.06
CA PHE A 238 21.95 -8.56 3.60
C PHE A 238 23.39 -8.62 3.08
N ARG A 239 23.56 -9.20 1.89
CA ARG A 239 24.83 -9.26 1.15
C ARG A 239 25.21 -7.89 0.61
N ALA A 240 26.52 -7.66 0.45
CA ALA A 240 27.07 -6.48 -0.23
C ALA A 240 27.10 -6.59 -1.78
N GLN A 241 26.22 -7.39 -2.38
CA GLN A 241 26.16 -7.55 -3.84
C GLN A 241 25.40 -6.39 -4.51
N PRO A 242 25.66 -6.08 -5.79
CA PRO A 242 24.88 -5.10 -6.53
C PRO A 242 23.39 -5.45 -6.55
N LEU A 243 22.56 -4.42 -6.47
CA LEU A 243 21.11 -4.48 -6.61
C LEU A 243 20.34 -5.31 -5.55
N VAL A 244 20.93 -5.56 -4.38
CA VAL A 244 20.26 -6.29 -3.30
C VAL A 244 19.06 -5.51 -2.74
N ALA A 245 19.17 -4.19 -2.61
CA ALA A 245 18.08 -3.36 -2.11
C ALA A 245 16.88 -3.40 -3.05
N GLU A 246 17.16 -3.29 -4.35
CA GLU A 246 16.21 -3.16 -5.44
C GLU A 246 15.47 -4.48 -5.67
N LEU A 247 16.20 -5.60 -5.68
CA LEU A 247 15.58 -6.92 -5.74
C LEU A 247 14.71 -7.20 -4.52
N LYS A 248 15.14 -6.77 -3.32
CA LYS A 248 14.33 -6.87 -2.11
C LYS A 248 13.02 -6.09 -2.27
N GLN A 249 13.09 -4.82 -2.65
CA GLN A 249 11.92 -3.96 -2.84
C GLN A 249 10.93 -4.55 -3.85
N LEU A 250 11.44 -5.03 -4.99
CA LEU A 250 10.63 -5.60 -6.06
C LEU A 250 9.91 -6.89 -5.63
N VAL A 251 10.63 -7.79 -4.95
CA VAL A 251 10.06 -9.06 -4.47
C VAL A 251 9.09 -8.85 -3.31
N ASP A 252 9.38 -7.90 -2.42
CA ASP A 252 8.48 -7.55 -1.31
C ASP A 252 7.20 -6.90 -1.81
N LEU A 253 7.30 -6.04 -2.83
CA LEU A 253 6.13 -5.47 -3.48
C LEU A 253 5.22 -6.58 -4.00
N ARG A 254 5.75 -7.54 -4.78
CA ARG A 254 4.93 -8.67 -5.26
C ARG A 254 4.30 -9.47 -4.13
N TYR A 255 5.10 -9.81 -3.11
CA TYR A 255 4.61 -10.61 -1.99
C TYR A 255 3.45 -9.90 -1.28
N ASN A 256 3.56 -8.60 -1.07
CA ASN A 256 2.58 -7.81 -0.32
C ASN A 256 1.36 -7.40 -1.15
N THR A 257 1.43 -7.39 -2.48
CA THR A 257 0.25 -7.17 -3.34
C THR A 257 -0.57 -8.43 -3.59
N THR A 258 0.02 -9.61 -3.39
CA THR A 258 -0.62 -10.88 -3.76
C THR A 258 -1.89 -11.21 -2.95
N LEU A 259 -1.89 -10.97 -1.63
CA LEU A 259 -3.10 -11.16 -0.82
C LEU A 259 -4.22 -10.16 -1.16
N PRO A 260 -3.96 -8.83 -1.22
CA PRO A 260 -5.00 -7.88 -1.62
C PRO A 260 -5.60 -8.23 -2.99
N ASP A 261 -4.78 -8.66 -3.97
CA ASP A 261 -5.26 -9.15 -5.27
C ASP A 261 -6.19 -10.37 -5.14
N ALA A 262 -5.84 -11.34 -4.30
CA ALA A 262 -6.64 -12.56 -4.14
C ALA A 262 -7.99 -12.34 -3.44
N VAL A 263 -8.17 -11.21 -2.75
CA VAL A 263 -9.39 -10.91 -1.97
C VAL A 263 -10.14 -9.70 -2.53
N ASP A 264 -9.77 -9.21 -3.72
CA ASP A 264 -10.32 -8.01 -4.34
C ASP A 264 -10.22 -6.76 -3.43
N GLY A 265 -9.22 -6.75 -2.54
CA GLY A 265 -8.94 -5.66 -1.61
C GLY A 265 -7.75 -4.82 -2.06
N TYR A 266 -7.60 -3.64 -1.48
CA TYR A 266 -6.55 -2.70 -1.86
C TYR A 266 -5.22 -3.01 -1.15
N ALA A 267 -4.11 -2.90 -1.86
CA ALA A 267 -2.79 -2.93 -1.23
C ALA A 267 -2.49 -1.54 -0.64
N MET A 268 -2.27 -1.46 0.67
CA MET A 268 -1.79 -0.22 1.27
C MET A 268 -0.26 -0.19 1.24
N ILE A 269 0.27 0.55 0.27
CA ILE A 269 1.71 0.70 0.02
C ILE A 269 2.21 1.93 0.77
N PRO A 270 3.17 1.77 1.70
CA PRO A 270 3.76 2.90 2.41
C PRO A 270 4.45 3.90 1.48
N ALA A 271 4.51 5.16 1.91
CA ALA A 271 5.17 6.28 1.23
C ALA A 271 6.53 5.96 0.60
N ASP A 272 7.36 5.29 1.37
CA ASP A 272 8.76 5.01 1.05
C ASP A 272 8.94 3.54 0.64
N SER A 273 7.98 3.03 -0.15
CA SER A 273 7.99 1.69 -0.74
C SER A 273 7.90 1.78 -2.25
N LEU A 274 8.45 0.77 -2.94
CA LEU A 274 8.35 0.69 -4.39
C LEU A 274 6.87 0.59 -4.81
N ARG A 275 6.47 1.37 -5.81
CA ARG A 275 5.08 1.44 -6.29
C ARG A 275 4.71 0.22 -7.12
N ARG A 276 3.41 -0.11 -7.13
CA ARG A 276 2.86 -1.21 -7.94
C ARG A 276 3.14 -1.07 -9.44
N THR A 277 3.33 0.14 -9.96
CA THR A 277 3.71 0.36 -11.36
C THR A 277 5.01 -0.34 -11.75
N ALA A 278 5.95 -0.52 -10.82
CA ALA A 278 7.19 -1.28 -11.04
C ALA A 278 6.95 -2.77 -11.36
N MET A 279 5.76 -3.30 -11.06
CA MET A 279 5.37 -4.67 -11.39
C MET A 279 5.01 -4.85 -12.88
N GLN A 280 4.82 -3.75 -13.62
CA GLN A 280 4.48 -3.74 -15.05
C GLN A 280 3.25 -4.59 -15.43
N GLU A 281 2.36 -4.84 -14.47
CA GLU A 281 1.19 -5.73 -14.61
C GLU A 281 0.17 -5.20 -15.63
N TYR A 282 0.20 -3.90 -15.91
CA TYR A 282 -0.74 -3.21 -16.78
C TYR A 282 -0.51 -3.47 -18.29
N ARG A 283 0.50 -4.30 -18.64
CA ARG A 283 0.75 -4.80 -20.00
C ARG A 283 -0.02 -6.11 -20.32
N ARG A 284 -0.99 -6.53 -19.50
CA ARG A 284 -1.90 -7.66 -19.78
C ARG A 284 -2.91 -7.32 -20.90
N GLU A 285 -3.43 -8.35 -21.58
CA GLU A 285 -4.00 -8.30 -22.94
C GLU A 285 -5.34 -7.57 -23.13
N GLN A 286 -5.99 -7.06 -22.07
CA GLN A 286 -7.24 -6.30 -22.22
C GLN A 286 -7.05 -4.82 -21.89
N PRO A 287 -7.28 -3.91 -22.86
CA PRO A 287 -7.26 -2.48 -22.58
C PRO A 287 -8.43 -2.13 -21.65
N PRO A 288 -8.23 -1.25 -20.65
CA PRO A 288 -9.33 -0.77 -19.81
C PRO A 288 -10.40 -0.08 -20.68
N GLU A 289 -11.66 -0.07 -20.21
CA GLU A 289 -12.78 0.54 -20.94
C GLU A 289 -12.63 2.06 -21.15
N ARG A 290 -11.74 2.71 -20.40
CA ARG A 290 -11.53 4.15 -20.41
C ARG A 290 -10.37 4.52 -21.32
N ASP A 291 -10.50 5.64 -22.01
CA ASP A 291 -9.53 6.09 -23.01
C ASP A 291 -8.96 7.49 -22.69
N MET A 292 -8.10 7.99 -23.58
CA MET A 292 -7.53 9.34 -23.45
C MET A 292 -8.58 10.44 -23.31
N ASP A 293 -9.76 10.31 -23.94
CA ASP A 293 -10.78 11.36 -23.87
C ASP A 293 -11.35 11.50 -22.45
N ASP A 294 -11.50 10.39 -21.71
CA ASP A 294 -11.86 10.41 -20.29
C ASP A 294 -10.80 11.16 -19.46
N LEU A 295 -9.51 10.93 -19.72
CA LEU A 295 -8.41 11.59 -19.02
C LEU A 295 -8.36 13.09 -19.31
N LEU A 296 -8.53 13.47 -20.58
CA LEU A 296 -8.60 14.88 -20.98
C LEU A 296 -9.85 15.56 -20.42
N ALA A 297 -10.97 14.85 -20.29
CA ALA A 297 -12.16 15.36 -19.62
C ALA A 297 -11.87 15.67 -18.15
N LEU A 298 -11.21 14.76 -17.43
CA LEU A 298 -10.78 14.98 -16.05
C LEU A 298 -9.90 16.25 -15.94
N LEU A 299 -8.87 16.38 -16.78
CA LEU A 299 -8.02 17.58 -16.77
C LEU A 299 -8.78 18.89 -17.06
N ARG A 300 -9.77 18.85 -17.96
CA ARG A 300 -10.62 20.02 -18.24
C ARG A 300 -11.44 20.41 -17.02
N THR A 301 -11.91 19.45 -16.23
CA THR A 301 -12.66 19.72 -14.99
C THR A 301 -11.79 20.28 -13.87
N LEU A 302 -10.50 19.91 -13.82
CA LEU A 302 -9.53 20.44 -12.84
C LEU A 302 -9.19 21.93 -13.06
N ARG A 303 -9.32 22.45 -14.29
CA ARG A 303 -8.90 23.81 -14.65
C ARG A 303 -9.74 24.94 -14.00
N PRO A 304 -11.08 24.94 -14.08
CA PRO A 304 -11.89 26.01 -13.48
C PRO A 304 -12.06 25.85 -11.95
N GLN A 305 -11.71 24.70 -11.40
CA GLN A 305 -11.82 24.40 -9.98
C GLN A 305 -10.44 24.47 -9.33
N VAL A 306 -10.05 25.67 -8.89
CA VAL A 306 -9.03 25.74 -7.83
C VAL A 306 -9.69 25.09 -6.63
N PHE A 307 -9.14 23.97 -6.17
CA PHE A 307 -9.64 23.37 -4.93
C PHE A 307 -9.66 24.47 -3.85
N ASP A 308 -10.76 24.60 -3.13
CA ASP A 308 -10.91 25.58 -2.06
C ASP A 308 -10.11 25.10 -0.85
N LEU A 309 -8.79 25.24 -0.94
CA LEU A 309 -7.87 24.73 0.06
C LEU A 309 -7.94 25.62 1.31
N VAL A 310 -8.47 25.05 2.39
CA VAL A 310 -8.33 25.64 3.72
C VAL A 310 -6.87 25.54 4.16
N GLN A 311 -6.13 26.65 4.06
CA GLN A 311 -4.72 26.76 4.49
C GLN A 311 -4.60 26.95 6.01
N LEU A 312 -5.03 25.96 6.79
CA LEU A 312 -4.80 25.94 8.23
C LEU A 312 -3.78 24.84 8.55
N PRO A 313 -2.58 25.18 9.07
CA PRO A 313 -1.64 24.16 9.51
C PRO A 313 -2.24 23.38 10.67
N LEU A 314 -2.48 22.09 10.47
CA LEU A 314 -2.97 21.18 11.50
C LEU A 314 -1.75 20.60 12.22
N ARG A 315 -1.64 20.75 13.55
CA ARG A 315 -0.56 20.11 14.31
C ARG A 315 -0.89 18.65 14.57
N ILE A 316 -0.66 17.82 13.55
CA ILE A 316 -0.95 16.40 13.61
C ILE A 316 0.03 15.59 12.75
N ASP A 317 0.62 14.56 13.36
CA ASP A 317 1.41 13.54 12.71
C ASP A 317 1.08 12.15 13.30
N LEU A 318 1.55 11.10 12.64
CA LEU A 318 1.29 9.73 13.08
C LEU A 318 2.10 9.30 14.31
N THR A 319 3.12 10.07 14.72
CA THR A 319 4.04 9.67 15.79
C THR A 319 3.45 9.83 17.19
N GLY A 320 2.43 10.68 17.34
CA GLY A 320 1.67 10.86 18.58
C GLY A 320 0.37 10.04 18.67
N LEU A 321 0.02 9.31 17.60
CA LEU A 321 -1.22 8.53 17.53
C LEU A 321 -1.08 7.17 18.20
N GLU A 322 -2.17 6.76 18.84
CA GLU A 322 -2.32 5.45 19.47
C GLU A 322 -3.62 4.83 18.95
N LEU A 323 -3.74 3.50 19.05
CA LEU A 323 -4.89 2.78 18.49
C LEU A 323 -6.25 3.32 18.99
N HIS A 324 -6.32 3.71 20.27
CA HIS A 324 -7.55 4.22 20.86
C HIS A 324 -7.97 5.59 20.30
N HIS A 325 -7.01 6.45 19.90
CA HIS A 325 -7.30 7.70 19.20
C HIS A 325 -7.90 7.42 17.82
N VAL A 326 -7.36 6.45 17.08
CA VAL A 326 -7.88 6.04 15.77
C VAL A 326 -9.30 5.51 15.89
N ARG A 327 -9.56 4.61 16.86
CA ARG A 327 -10.93 4.12 17.12
C ARG A 327 -11.89 5.26 17.49
N GLN A 328 -11.45 6.21 18.32
CA GLN A 328 -12.28 7.35 18.69
C GLN A 328 -12.64 8.20 17.47
N ALA A 329 -11.68 8.43 16.55
CA ALA A 329 -11.92 9.16 15.31
C ALA A 329 -12.90 8.43 14.39
N ARG A 330 -12.80 7.10 14.26
CA ARG A 330 -13.74 6.29 13.46
C ARG A 330 -15.21 6.39 13.90
N ARG A 331 -15.45 6.83 15.13
CA ARG A 331 -16.78 6.97 15.72
C ARG A 331 -17.37 8.38 15.55
N THR A 332 -16.67 9.28 14.86
CA THR A 332 -17.15 10.63 14.64
C THR A 332 -17.80 10.76 13.27
N ASP A 333 -18.67 11.75 13.14
CA ASP A 333 -19.37 12.05 11.89
C ASP A 333 -18.39 12.43 10.77
N GLU A 334 -17.25 13.06 11.12
CA GLU A 334 -16.21 13.43 10.15
C GLU A 334 -15.58 12.20 9.49
N TRP A 335 -15.32 11.12 10.24
CA TRP A 335 -14.79 9.89 9.65
C TRP A 335 -15.82 9.21 8.75
N GLN A 336 -17.08 9.13 9.19
CA GLN A 336 -18.16 8.55 8.39
C GLN A 336 -18.38 9.32 7.08
N ALA A 337 -18.32 10.66 7.15
CA ALA A 337 -18.41 11.52 5.98
C ALA A 337 -17.23 11.33 5.03
N TYR A 338 -16.00 11.22 5.56
CA TYR A 338 -14.80 10.95 4.77
C TYR A 338 -14.92 9.62 4.01
N VAL A 339 -15.19 8.52 4.71
CA VAL A 339 -15.28 7.20 4.08
C VAL A 339 -16.41 7.14 3.05
N THR A 340 -17.56 7.75 3.34
CA THR A 340 -18.67 7.82 2.39
C THR A 340 -18.26 8.60 1.13
N SER A 341 -17.63 9.77 1.27
CA SER A 341 -17.14 10.54 0.11
C SER A 341 -16.08 9.79 -0.69
N LEU A 342 -15.25 8.97 -0.05
CA LEU A 342 -14.25 8.14 -0.72
C LEU A 342 -14.89 7.01 -1.52
N ARG A 343 -15.91 6.33 -0.98
CA ARG A 343 -16.70 5.34 -1.75
C ARG A 343 -17.35 5.99 -2.96
N ASP A 344 -18.02 7.12 -2.74
CA ASP A 344 -18.67 7.88 -3.81
C ASP A 344 -17.69 8.25 -4.93
N LEU A 345 -16.45 8.63 -4.62
CA LEU A 345 -15.42 8.93 -5.61
C LEU A 345 -14.97 7.68 -6.39
N LEU A 346 -14.85 6.54 -5.71
CA LEU A 346 -14.42 5.28 -6.32
C LEU A 346 -15.50 4.67 -7.23
N ASP A 347 -16.77 4.81 -6.85
CA ASP A 347 -17.91 4.33 -7.63
C ASP A 347 -18.12 5.20 -8.89
N GLU A 348 -18.00 6.53 -8.76
CA GLU A 348 -18.24 7.48 -9.85
C GLU A 348 -17.06 8.43 -10.12
N PRO A 349 -15.93 7.92 -10.66
CA PRO A 349 -14.71 8.71 -10.86
C PRO A 349 -14.83 9.79 -11.93
N ARG A 350 -15.90 9.80 -12.74
CA ARG A 350 -16.15 10.84 -13.76
C ARG A 350 -16.50 12.21 -13.15
N ASP A 351 -17.07 12.21 -11.94
CA ASP A 351 -17.36 13.44 -11.19
C ASP A 351 -16.17 13.90 -10.33
N PHE A 352 -14.94 13.56 -10.76
CA PHE A 352 -13.71 13.69 -9.99
C PHE A 352 -13.56 15.05 -9.31
N ALA A 353 -13.78 16.14 -10.04
CA ALA A 353 -13.50 17.47 -9.53
C ALA A 353 -14.39 17.82 -8.31
N VAL A 354 -15.67 17.44 -8.37
CA VAL A 354 -16.61 17.65 -7.25
C VAL A 354 -16.34 16.67 -6.12
N ARG A 355 -16.22 15.38 -6.43
CA ARG A 355 -16.08 14.33 -5.40
C ARG A 355 -14.69 14.37 -4.73
N GLY A 356 -13.64 14.69 -5.47
CA GLY A 356 -12.28 14.88 -4.96
C GLY A 356 -12.20 16.04 -3.95
N GLN A 357 -12.87 17.17 -4.22
CA GLN A 357 -12.95 18.28 -3.25
C GLN A 357 -13.68 17.84 -1.99
N GLN A 358 -14.78 17.11 -2.13
CA GLN A 358 -15.51 16.58 -0.98
C GLN A 358 -14.62 15.65 -0.14
N VAL A 359 -13.90 14.72 -0.76
CA VAL A 359 -12.97 13.83 -0.05
C VAL A 359 -11.92 14.65 0.70
N TYR A 360 -11.32 15.64 0.05
CA TYR A 360 -10.37 16.55 0.69
C TYR A 360 -10.98 17.26 1.90
N ASP A 361 -12.13 17.92 1.74
CA ASP A 361 -12.78 18.68 2.82
C ASP A 361 -13.11 17.80 4.02
N ARG A 362 -13.63 16.59 3.75
CA ARG A 362 -13.94 15.61 4.81
C ARG A 362 -12.68 15.08 5.47
N TYR A 363 -11.61 14.87 4.72
CA TYR A 363 -10.34 14.42 5.28
C TYR A 363 -9.67 15.47 6.15
N VAL A 364 -9.69 16.74 5.74
CA VAL A 364 -9.21 17.87 6.56
C VAL A 364 -10.04 18.02 7.83
N ALA A 365 -11.37 17.87 7.74
CA ALA A 365 -12.25 17.87 8.92
C ALA A 365 -11.93 16.72 9.88
N LEU A 366 -11.71 15.50 9.35
CA LEU A 366 -11.27 14.35 10.13
C LEU A 366 -9.92 14.60 10.82
N ALA A 367 -8.93 15.14 10.11
CA ALA A 367 -7.63 15.46 10.68
C ALA A 367 -7.72 16.52 11.78
N GLY A 368 -8.55 17.56 11.59
CA GLY A 368 -8.86 18.55 12.62
C GLY A 368 -9.52 17.92 13.85
N ARG A 369 -10.47 16.99 13.65
CA ARG A 369 -11.11 16.23 14.74
C ARG A 369 -10.11 15.35 15.47
N LEU A 370 -9.21 14.69 14.75
CA LEU A 370 -8.17 13.84 15.31
C LEU A 370 -7.18 14.64 16.16
N ALA A 371 -6.84 15.87 15.76
CA ALA A 371 -6.00 16.77 16.57
C ALA A 371 -6.67 17.11 17.92
N VAL A 372 -8.00 17.33 17.93
CA VAL A 372 -8.78 17.53 19.17
C VAL A 372 -8.78 16.28 20.04
N ILE A 373 -8.92 15.09 19.44
CA ILE A 373 -8.91 13.80 20.15
C ILE A 373 -7.57 13.56 20.86
N VAL A 374 -6.45 13.83 20.20
CA VAL A 374 -5.11 13.65 20.77
C VAL A 374 -4.81 14.68 21.87
N GLY A 375 -5.43 15.86 21.80
CA GLY A 375 -5.41 16.89 22.84
C GLY A 375 -4.19 17.81 22.80
N GLU A 376 -4.37 19.04 23.29
CA GLU A 376 -3.40 20.14 23.18
C GLU A 376 -2.02 19.84 23.79
N ARG A 377 -1.95 19.05 24.88
CA ARG A 377 -0.68 18.73 25.55
C ARG A 377 0.28 17.90 24.69
N ARG A 378 -0.22 17.20 23.68
CA ARG A 378 0.59 16.46 22.69
C ARG A 378 0.74 17.24 21.38
N ALA A 379 -0.11 18.24 21.13
CA ALA A 379 -0.04 19.08 19.93
C ALA A 379 1.27 19.89 19.82
N ASP A 380 1.91 20.22 20.94
CA ASP A 380 3.23 20.89 20.96
C ASP A 380 4.38 19.99 20.51
N LEU A 381 4.20 18.66 20.53
CA LEU A 381 5.17 17.68 20.04
C LEU A 381 4.92 17.29 18.57
N MET A 382 3.77 17.68 18.01
CA MET A 382 3.35 17.28 16.66
C MET A 382 3.79 18.31 15.63
N ALA A 383 4.26 17.82 14.49
CA ALA A 383 4.59 18.68 13.36
C ALA A 383 3.32 19.36 12.79
N ALA A 384 3.47 20.57 12.28
CA ALA A 384 2.45 21.18 11.43
C ALA A 384 2.35 20.40 10.11
N TRP A 385 1.14 20.02 9.75
CA TRP A 385 0.73 19.40 8.50
C TRP A 385 -0.13 20.40 7.72
N GLU A 386 0.33 20.77 6.53
CA GLU A 386 -0.41 21.63 5.59
C GLU A 386 -0.90 20.75 4.45
N PRO A 387 -2.20 20.41 4.40
CA PRO A 387 -2.72 19.50 3.39
C PRO A 387 -2.72 20.16 2.01
N ALA A 388 -2.39 19.37 1.00
CA ALA A 388 -2.39 19.69 -0.42
C ALA A 388 -3.05 18.54 -1.18
N ILE A 389 -3.58 18.84 -2.36
CA ILE A 389 -4.11 17.82 -3.26
C ILE A 389 -3.08 17.53 -4.34
N ARG A 390 -2.86 16.26 -4.63
CA ARG A 390 -2.05 15.82 -5.76
C ARG A 390 -2.88 14.92 -6.66
N VAL A 391 -2.90 15.22 -7.95
CA VAL A 391 -3.47 14.34 -8.98
C VAL A 391 -2.34 13.91 -9.89
N SER A 392 -2.02 12.62 -9.90
CA SER A 392 -0.89 12.08 -10.67
C SER A 392 -1.39 11.17 -11.78
N VAL A 393 -0.74 11.23 -12.94
CA VAL A 393 -0.92 10.27 -14.04
C VAL A 393 0.41 9.54 -14.24
N GLU A 394 0.40 8.22 -14.08
CA GLU A 394 1.56 7.36 -14.22
C GLU A 394 1.45 6.46 -15.45
N VAL A 395 2.47 6.46 -16.31
CA VAL A 395 2.55 5.67 -17.55
C VAL A 395 4.00 5.27 -17.82
N LEU A 396 4.30 3.98 -17.95
CA LEU A 396 5.61 3.50 -18.42
C LEU A 396 6.80 4.12 -17.65
N GLY A 397 6.70 4.25 -16.33
CA GLY A 397 7.70 4.89 -15.46
C GLY A 397 7.85 6.41 -15.63
N SER A 398 6.90 7.05 -16.32
CA SER A 398 6.77 8.51 -16.42
C SER A 398 5.59 8.96 -15.58
N THR A 399 5.75 10.09 -14.89
CA THR A 399 4.73 10.62 -14.00
C THR A 399 4.52 12.09 -14.27
N MET A 400 3.25 12.50 -14.34
CA MET A 400 2.83 13.89 -14.42
C MET A 400 1.87 14.14 -13.27
N SER A 401 2.23 15.07 -12.39
CA SER A 401 1.47 15.37 -11.19
C SER A 401 1.00 16.82 -11.22
N VAL A 402 -0.28 17.07 -11.01
CA VAL A 402 -0.82 18.40 -10.75
C VAL A 402 -0.98 18.55 -9.25
N VAL A 403 -0.28 19.51 -8.66
CA VAL A 403 -0.28 19.77 -7.21
C VAL A 403 -1.04 21.05 -6.93
N PHE A 404 -1.99 20.97 -6.02
CA PHE A 404 -2.78 22.09 -5.51
C PHE A 404 -2.40 22.31 -4.04
N ASP A 405 -1.54 23.30 -3.78
CA ASP A 405 -1.08 23.69 -2.43
C ASP A 405 -1.20 25.21 -2.19
N GLY A 406 -2.09 25.86 -2.95
CA GLY A 406 -2.28 27.31 -3.00
C GLY A 406 -1.62 27.98 -4.20
N ASP A 407 -0.62 27.33 -4.81
CA ASP A 407 -0.03 27.75 -6.09
C ASP A 407 -0.02 26.54 -7.05
N PRO A 408 -1.14 26.32 -7.79
CA PRO A 408 -1.29 25.12 -8.60
C PRO A 408 -0.20 24.98 -9.65
N ARG A 409 0.51 23.85 -9.65
CA ARG A 409 1.62 23.59 -10.57
C ARG A 409 1.57 22.17 -11.12
N ALA A 410 2.23 21.97 -12.24
CA ALA A 410 2.42 20.67 -12.84
C ALA A 410 3.88 20.25 -12.73
N GLU A 411 4.10 19.05 -12.21
CA GLU A 411 5.41 18.42 -12.06
C GLU A 411 5.52 17.26 -13.04
N LEU A 412 6.60 17.23 -13.80
CA LEU A 412 6.85 16.16 -14.77
C LEU A 412 8.13 15.40 -14.37
N VAL A 413 8.02 14.09 -14.27
CA VAL A 413 9.14 13.18 -13.98
C VAL A 413 9.25 12.18 -15.12
N GLY A 414 10.38 12.24 -15.82
CA GLY A 414 10.68 11.36 -16.95
C GLY A 414 9.88 11.65 -18.22
N GLU A 415 10.20 10.91 -19.28
CA GLU A 415 9.50 10.94 -20.57
C GLU A 415 9.20 9.50 -21.01
N VAL A 416 8.09 9.30 -21.72
CA VAL A 416 7.74 7.99 -22.29
C VAL A 416 8.77 7.65 -23.37
N ALA A 417 9.53 6.57 -23.15
CA ALA A 417 10.61 6.17 -24.04
C ALA A 417 10.13 5.99 -25.48
N THR A 418 10.90 6.48 -26.45
CA THR A 418 10.56 6.50 -27.88
C THR A 418 10.31 5.10 -28.44
N GLU A 419 10.92 4.07 -27.85
CA GLU A 419 10.84 2.67 -28.22
C GLU A 419 9.46 2.04 -27.91
N VAL A 420 8.76 2.56 -26.90
CA VAL A 420 7.41 2.15 -26.49
C VAL A 420 6.34 3.20 -26.85
N ALA A 421 6.74 4.40 -27.24
CA ALA A 421 5.87 5.52 -27.60
C ALA A 421 4.83 5.21 -28.69
N ALA A 422 5.12 4.27 -29.59
CA ALA A 422 4.23 3.88 -30.69
C ALA A 422 3.24 2.76 -30.31
N ARG A 423 3.32 2.22 -29.08
CA ARG A 423 2.44 1.15 -28.59
C ARG A 423 1.38 1.70 -27.65
N GLY A 424 0.29 0.95 -27.50
CA GLY A 424 -0.67 1.22 -26.46
C GLY A 424 -0.11 0.91 -25.07
N ALA A 425 -0.52 1.67 -24.08
CA ALA A 425 -0.14 1.49 -22.68
C ALA A 425 -1.30 1.85 -21.76
N THR A 426 -1.28 1.37 -20.52
CA THR A 426 -2.27 1.75 -19.53
C THR A 426 -1.68 2.81 -18.61
N ALA A 427 -2.37 3.93 -18.49
CA ALA A 427 -2.12 4.98 -17.51
C ALA A 427 -2.91 4.72 -16.24
N VAL A 428 -2.33 5.06 -15.09
CA VAL A 428 -3.02 5.09 -13.80
C VAL A 428 -3.16 6.53 -13.37
N VAL A 429 -4.38 6.95 -13.02
CA VAL A 429 -4.65 8.25 -12.42
C VAL A 429 -4.87 8.06 -10.93
N ARG A 430 -4.14 8.84 -10.15
CA ARG A 430 -4.13 8.82 -8.70
C ARG A 430 -4.60 10.16 -8.14
N PHE A 431 -5.33 10.10 -7.04
CA PHE A 431 -5.68 11.23 -6.21
C PHE A 431 -5.10 11.06 -4.83
N ALA A 432 -4.47 12.10 -4.29
CA ALA A 432 -3.90 12.07 -2.96
C ALA A 432 -4.17 13.37 -2.20
N VAL A 433 -4.39 13.23 -0.89
CA VAL A 433 -4.34 14.33 0.08
C VAL A 433 -3.06 14.15 0.88
N VAL A 434 -2.11 15.08 0.70
CA VAL A 434 -0.72 14.94 1.15
C VAL A 434 -0.29 16.17 1.91
N GLY A 435 0.82 16.12 2.66
CA GLY A 435 1.38 17.34 3.23
C GLY A 435 2.21 18.12 2.22
N ARG A 436 2.30 19.43 2.43
CA ARG A 436 3.12 20.34 1.63
C ARG A 436 4.62 20.09 1.80
N ASP A 437 5.05 19.66 2.99
CA ASP A 437 6.47 19.36 3.27
C ASP A 437 6.80 17.89 2.94
N ARG A 438 7.26 17.67 1.71
CA ARG A 438 7.64 16.34 1.20
C ARG A 438 8.65 15.61 2.08
N ARG A 439 9.54 16.32 2.79
CA ARG A 439 10.56 15.72 3.66
C ARG A 439 9.95 14.98 4.87
N ARG A 440 8.64 15.13 5.08
CA ARG A 440 7.91 14.58 6.22
C ARG A 440 6.83 13.58 5.81
N ALA A 441 6.68 13.26 4.52
CA ALA A 441 5.54 12.50 4.01
C ALA A 441 5.27 11.18 4.76
N GLY A 442 6.34 10.44 5.13
CA GLY A 442 6.20 9.21 5.93
C GLY A 442 5.66 9.39 7.36
N ARG A 443 5.68 10.60 7.92
CA ARG A 443 5.15 10.92 9.27
C ARG A 443 3.80 11.64 9.22
N GLU A 444 3.41 12.14 8.05
CA GLU A 444 2.19 12.92 7.85
C GLU A 444 0.95 12.03 7.69
N LEU A 445 -0.23 12.64 7.75
CA LEU A 445 -1.50 11.98 7.47
C LEU A 445 -1.74 11.77 5.96
N GLY A 446 -0.73 11.83 5.11
CA GLY A 446 -0.91 11.68 3.67
C GLY A 446 -1.58 10.34 3.29
N THR A 447 -2.47 10.37 2.30
CA THR A 447 -3.06 9.18 1.69
C THR A 447 -3.34 9.43 0.21
N GLY A 448 -2.95 8.48 -0.63
CA GLY A 448 -3.24 8.40 -2.06
C GLY A 448 -4.19 7.25 -2.36
N ILE A 449 -4.91 7.35 -3.49
CA ILE A 449 -5.74 6.29 -4.03
C ILE A 449 -5.76 6.32 -5.55
N ASP A 450 -5.68 5.13 -6.14
CA ASP A 450 -5.88 4.94 -7.58
C ASP A 450 -7.37 5.08 -7.93
N VAL A 451 -7.72 6.13 -8.68
CA VAL A 451 -9.12 6.48 -9.00
C VAL A 451 -9.57 5.98 -10.37
N MET A 452 -8.64 5.87 -11.32
CA MET A 452 -8.95 5.34 -12.64
C MET A 452 -7.73 4.78 -13.35
N ARG A 453 -7.97 3.81 -14.24
CA ARG A 453 -7.02 3.36 -15.25
C ARG A 453 -7.52 3.73 -16.63
N VAL A 454 -6.62 4.12 -17.51
CA VAL A 454 -6.93 4.67 -18.83
C VAL A 454 -6.04 4.01 -19.86
N HIS A 455 -6.61 3.58 -20.99
CA HIS A 455 -5.84 3.07 -22.11
C HIS A 455 -5.37 4.24 -22.97
N LEU A 456 -4.08 4.28 -23.23
CA LEU A 456 -3.46 5.13 -24.22
C LEU A 456 -3.23 4.29 -25.46
N GLU A 457 -3.77 4.68 -26.61
CA GLU A 457 -3.58 3.94 -27.87
C GLU A 457 -2.14 4.07 -28.37
N ARG A 458 -1.54 5.26 -28.17
CA ARG A 458 -0.19 5.60 -28.61
C ARG A 458 0.52 6.35 -27.50
N ALA A 459 1.02 5.60 -26.52
CA ALA A 459 1.46 6.11 -25.23
C ALA A 459 2.33 7.37 -25.29
N GLY A 460 3.25 7.48 -26.25
CA GLY A 460 4.13 8.66 -26.35
C GLY A 460 3.51 9.86 -27.08
N GLU A 461 2.55 9.68 -27.98
CA GLU A 461 1.77 10.79 -28.54
C GLU A 461 0.75 11.30 -27.52
N ASP A 462 0.05 10.36 -26.91
CA ASP A 462 -0.93 10.57 -25.86
C ASP A 462 -0.34 11.28 -24.64
N TRP A 463 0.84 10.85 -24.18
CA TRP A 463 1.56 11.52 -23.09
C TRP A 463 1.96 12.95 -23.44
N ARG A 464 2.48 13.18 -24.65
CA ARG A 464 2.85 14.54 -25.09
C ARG A 464 1.63 15.43 -25.21
N GLU A 465 0.51 14.89 -25.69
CA GLU A 465 -0.76 15.59 -25.73
C GLU A 465 -1.23 15.95 -24.31
N LEU A 466 -1.16 15.01 -23.36
CA LEU A 466 -1.49 15.25 -21.96
C LEU A 466 -0.67 16.40 -21.36
N VAL A 467 0.67 16.34 -21.48
CA VAL A 467 1.59 17.36 -20.99
C VAL A 467 1.33 18.72 -21.65
N ARG A 468 1.08 18.72 -22.97
CA ARG A 468 0.70 19.94 -23.72
C ARG A 468 -0.59 20.54 -23.18
N ARG A 469 -1.61 19.72 -22.91
CA ARG A 469 -2.91 20.17 -22.40
C ARG A 469 -2.83 20.73 -20.98
N VAL A 470 -2.00 20.13 -20.12
CA VAL A 470 -1.73 20.68 -18.78
C VAL A 470 -1.05 22.04 -18.87
N ARG A 471 -0.07 22.20 -19.78
CA ARG A 471 0.56 23.50 -20.06
C ARG A 471 -0.44 24.53 -20.58
N GLU A 472 -1.30 24.14 -21.51
CA GLU A 472 -2.36 25.00 -22.07
C GLU A 472 -3.45 25.35 -21.07
N ALA A 473 -3.68 24.48 -20.08
CA ALA A 473 -4.59 24.76 -18.98
C ALA A 473 -4.06 25.87 -18.04
N GLY A 474 -2.78 26.20 -18.12
CA GLY A 474 -2.15 27.30 -17.39
C GLY A 474 -1.34 26.87 -16.17
N PHE A 475 -1.12 25.57 -15.97
CA PHE A 475 -0.26 25.09 -14.88
C PHE A 475 1.23 25.30 -15.26
N PRO A 476 2.01 26.07 -14.47
CA PRO A 476 3.44 26.17 -14.67
C PRO A 476 4.07 24.78 -14.54
N LEU A 477 4.91 24.43 -15.51
CA LEU A 477 5.64 23.16 -15.49
C LEU A 477 6.96 23.35 -14.73
N THR A 478 7.18 22.48 -13.76
CA THR A 478 8.46 22.32 -13.09
C THR A 478 9.00 20.91 -13.38
N GLU A 479 10.31 20.79 -13.60
CA GLU A 479 10.96 19.47 -13.57
C GLU A 479 10.77 18.93 -12.15
N GLY A 480 10.14 17.76 -12.04
CA GLY A 480 10.01 17.09 -10.76
C GLY A 480 11.39 16.60 -10.31
N ASP A 481 11.73 16.82 -9.04
CA ASP A 481 12.95 16.26 -8.48
C ASP A 481 12.83 14.72 -8.49
N GLY A 482 13.87 14.03 -8.95
CA GLY A 482 13.89 12.58 -9.14
C GLY A 482 13.80 11.78 -7.82
N ASP A 483 13.90 12.47 -6.68
CA ASP A 483 13.60 11.96 -5.34
C ASP A 483 12.07 11.83 -5.15
N ARG A 484 11.56 10.85 -5.90
CA ARG A 484 10.32 10.08 -5.83
C ARG A 484 9.33 10.45 -4.74
N ASP A 485 8.25 11.10 -5.16
CA ASP A 485 6.85 10.82 -4.83
C ASP A 485 6.60 9.87 -3.61
N GLU A 486 6.94 10.35 -2.41
CA GLU A 486 6.96 9.63 -1.12
C GLU A 486 5.55 9.51 -0.47
N GLU A 487 4.52 9.15 -1.22
CA GLU A 487 3.13 9.23 -0.74
C GLU A 487 2.55 7.85 -0.39
N PRO A 488 2.00 7.64 0.82
CA PRO A 488 1.30 6.40 1.15
C PRO A 488 0.10 6.24 0.23
N ASN A 489 -0.15 5.03 -0.26
CA ASN A 489 -1.13 4.84 -1.32
C ASN A 489 -1.98 3.58 -1.14
N ILE A 490 -3.26 3.68 -1.51
CA ILE A 490 -4.26 2.62 -1.51
C ILE A 490 -4.44 2.18 -2.98
N ASP A 491 -3.78 1.08 -3.35
CA ASP A 491 -3.76 0.57 -4.73
C ASP A 491 -4.84 -0.49 -4.96
N ARG A 492 -5.68 -0.28 -5.98
CA ARG A 492 -6.70 -1.26 -6.36
C ARG A 492 -6.06 -2.49 -7.00
N PRO A 493 -6.55 -3.71 -6.71
CA PRO A 493 -6.10 -4.92 -7.39
C PRO A 493 -6.40 -4.85 -8.89
N GLN A 494 -5.67 -5.62 -9.70
CA GLN A 494 -6.04 -5.81 -11.09
C GLN A 494 -7.23 -6.78 -11.17
N GLU A 495 -8.33 -6.36 -11.78
CA GLU A 495 -9.42 -7.27 -12.13
C GLU A 495 -8.89 -8.29 -13.16
N GLU A 496 -8.91 -9.57 -12.81
CA GLU A 496 -8.79 -10.65 -13.81
C GLU A 496 -10.17 -10.83 -14.43
N VAL A 497 -10.34 -10.34 -15.67
CA VAL A 497 -11.56 -10.54 -16.48
C VAL A 497 -11.55 -11.91 -17.13
#